data_AF-A9MRP0-F1
#
_entry.id   AF-A9MRP0-F1
#
_cell.length_a   1.000
_cell.length_b   1.000
_cell.length_c   1.000
_cell.angle_alpha   90.00
_cell.angle_beta   90.00
_cell.angle_gamma   90.00
#
_symmetry.space_group_name_H-M   'P 1'
#
loop_
_entity.id
_entity.type
_entity.pdbx_description
1 polymer ?
#
loop_
_entity_poly.entity_id
_entity_poly.type
_entity_poly.pdbx_seq_one_letter_code
_entity_poly.pdbx_strand_id
1 'polypeptide(L)'
;MSPVMRGNPRALAVSLKGENTMMTYDRNRNAITTGSRVMISGTGHTGIIKAIESEGLDAGQIRRGKTVIVEGCEGKFAPVELIRLGMN
;
A
#
# COMPACT_ATOMS: atom_id res chain seq x y z
N MET A 1 -5.23 -39.78 -32.35
CA MET A 1 -4.73 -40.01 -30.98
C MET A 1 -4.20 -38.68 -30.48
N SER A 2 -5.01 -37.93 -29.74
CA SER A 2 -4.65 -36.61 -29.18
C SER A 2 -5.39 -36.43 -27.86
N PRO A 3 -4.72 -36.19 -26.73
CA PRO A 3 -5.43 -35.79 -25.52
C PRO A 3 -5.77 -34.31 -25.59
N VAL A 4 -7.06 -34.00 -25.54
CA VAL A 4 -7.58 -32.65 -25.26
C VAL A 4 -7.16 -32.28 -23.84
N MET A 5 -6.24 -31.32 -23.71
CA MET A 5 -5.90 -30.70 -22.43
C MET A 5 -7.10 -29.85 -21.99
N ARG A 6 -7.99 -30.46 -21.20
CA ARG A 6 -9.09 -29.77 -20.52
C ARG A 6 -8.50 -28.68 -19.62
N GLY A 7 -8.84 -27.43 -19.92
CA GLY A 7 -8.53 -26.29 -19.05
C GLY A 7 -9.01 -26.59 -17.63
N ASN A 8 -8.12 -26.39 -16.67
CA ASN A 8 -8.44 -26.48 -15.25
C ASN A 8 -9.31 -25.27 -14.87
N PRO A 9 -10.59 -25.44 -14.51
CA PRO A 9 -11.48 -24.31 -14.19
C PRO A 9 -11.20 -23.70 -12.80
N ARG A 10 -10.29 -24.26 -12.00
CA ARG A 10 -10.13 -23.91 -10.58
C ARG A 10 -9.24 -22.71 -10.27
N ALA A 11 -8.80 -21.92 -11.26
CA ALA A 11 -8.00 -20.71 -11.01
C ALA A 11 -8.81 -19.39 -10.99
N LEU A 12 -10.14 -19.44 -11.14
CA LEU A 12 -11.01 -18.26 -11.07
C LEU A 12 -11.90 -18.30 -9.81
N ALA A 13 -11.29 -18.18 -8.63
CA ALA A 13 -12.04 -17.91 -7.40
C ALA A 13 -11.15 -17.28 -6.33
N VAL A 14 -10.81 -16.00 -6.48
CA VAL A 14 -10.49 -15.13 -5.34
C VAL A 14 -11.29 -13.84 -5.47
N SER A 15 -12.47 -13.88 -4.84
CA SER A 15 -13.18 -12.80 -4.15
C SER A 15 -13.14 -11.38 -4.74
N LEU A 16 -14.15 -11.05 -5.54
CA LEU A 16 -14.60 -9.67 -5.78
C LEU A 16 -15.26 -9.12 -4.50
N LYS A 17 -14.45 -8.61 -3.56
CA LYS A 17 -14.77 -7.57 -2.55
C LYS A 17 -13.62 -7.32 -1.55
N GLY A 18 -12.37 -7.39 -2.00
CA GLY A 18 -11.28 -6.70 -1.32
C GLY A 18 -11.02 -5.43 -2.10
N GLU A 19 -11.23 -4.25 -1.53
CA GLU A 19 -10.38 -3.13 -1.95
C GLU A 19 -8.96 -3.68 -1.88
N ASN A 20 -8.22 -3.72 -2.99
CA ASN A 20 -6.80 -4.09 -2.99
C ASN A 20 -6.06 -3.00 -2.20
N THR A 21 -6.23 -3.02 -0.88
CA THR A 21 -5.69 -2.08 0.07
C THR A 21 -4.26 -2.50 0.22
N MET A 22 -3.44 -1.87 -0.61
CA MET A 22 -2.03 -2.11 -0.62
C MET A 22 -1.45 -1.76 0.76
N MET A 23 -0.54 -2.59 1.25
CA MET A 23 0.06 -2.45 2.57
C MET A 23 1.57 -2.32 2.42
N THR A 24 2.15 -1.41 3.19
CA THR A 24 3.59 -1.18 3.26
C THR A 24 3.99 -0.92 4.71
N TYR A 25 5.23 -0.49 4.95
CA TYR A 25 5.76 -0.30 6.29
C TYR A 25 6.33 1.09 6.49
N ASP A 26 5.95 1.70 7.60
CA ASP A 26 6.43 3.00 8.03
C ASP A 26 7.93 2.94 8.44
N ARG A 27 8.45 4.05 8.96
CA ARG A 27 9.81 4.14 9.50
C ARG A 27 10.13 3.06 10.53
N ASN A 28 9.19 2.81 11.45
CA ASN A 28 9.34 1.93 12.60
C ASN A 28 8.97 0.48 12.28
N ARG A 29 8.77 0.15 10.99
CA ARG A 29 8.29 -1.15 10.51
C ARG A 29 6.88 -1.49 11.01
N ASN A 30 6.09 -0.50 11.40
CA ASN A 30 4.67 -0.69 11.56
C ASN A 30 4.03 -0.76 10.19
N ALA A 31 3.10 -1.70 10.03
CA ALA A 31 2.36 -1.79 8.80
C ALA A 31 1.37 -0.63 8.66
N ILE A 32 1.27 -0.08 7.46
CA ILE A 32 0.40 1.04 7.10
C ILE A 32 -0.34 0.72 5.80
N THR A 33 -1.56 1.20 5.70
CA THR A 33 -2.42 1.08 4.53
C THR A 33 -3.30 2.33 4.41
N THR A 34 -4.09 2.46 3.35
CA THR A 34 -5.07 3.53 3.21
C THR A 34 -5.98 3.61 4.44
N GLY A 35 -6.30 4.82 4.90
CA GLY A 35 -7.03 5.06 6.15
C GLY A 35 -6.16 5.07 7.41
N SER A 36 -4.88 4.67 7.34
CA SER A 36 -3.98 4.80 8.49
C SER A 36 -3.70 6.26 8.82
N ARG A 37 -3.75 6.63 10.11
CA ARG A 37 -3.30 7.94 10.59
C ARG A 37 -1.79 7.92 10.76
N VAL A 38 -1.11 8.88 10.15
CA VAL A 38 0.36 8.97 10.12
C VAL A 38 0.85 10.38 10.43
N MET A 39 2.11 10.46 10.88
CA MET A 39 2.89 11.69 11.00
C MET A 39 4.06 11.65 10.02
N ILE A 40 4.30 12.76 9.32
CA ILE A 40 5.50 12.96 8.49
C ILE A 40 6.65 13.34 9.41
N SER A 41 7.64 12.47 9.57
CA SER A 41 8.68 12.66 10.57
C SER A 41 9.55 13.89 10.34
N GLY A 42 9.72 14.36 9.11
CA GLY A 42 10.53 15.55 8.82
C GLY A 42 9.86 16.87 9.19
N THR A 43 8.53 16.90 9.27
CA THR A 43 7.76 18.15 9.42
C THR A 43 6.81 18.14 10.62
N GLY A 44 6.59 16.98 11.25
CA GLY A 44 5.61 16.80 12.33
C GLY A 44 4.15 16.85 11.87
N HIS A 45 3.87 17.09 10.59
CA HIS A 45 2.51 17.16 10.07
C HIS A 45 1.82 15.80 10.15
N THR A 46 0.56 15.78 10.57
CA THR A 46 -0.24 14.57 10.65
C THR A 46 -1.34 14.55 9.61
N GLY A 47 -1.66 13.37 9.09
CA GLY A 47 -2.79 13.19 8.17
C GLY A 47 -3.20 11.73 8.05
N ILE A 48 -4.13 11.46 7.13
CA ILE A 48 -4.61 10.11 6.81
C ILE A 48 -4.08 9.71 5.44
N ILE A 49 -3.61 8.46 5.31
CA ILE A 49 -3.19 7.93 4.00
C ILE A 49 -4.42 7.81 3.09
N LYS A 50 -4.42 8.53 1.98
CA LYS A 50 -5.48 8.46 0.95
C LYS A 50 -5.21 7.36 -0.07
N ALA A 51 -3.96 7.19 -0.47
CA ALA A 51 -3.55 6.21 -1.47
C ALA A 51 -2.08 5.82 -1.30
N ILE A 52 -1.75 4.61 -1.77
CA ILE A 52 -0.38 4.13 -1.89
C ILE A 52 -0.22 3.65 -3.33
N GLU A 53 0.61 4.34 -4.10
CA GLU A 53 0.88 4.02 -5.49
C GLU A 53 2.03 3.02 -5.60
N SER A 54 1.74 1.83 -6.13
CA SER A 54 2.71 0.72 -6.14
C SER A 54 2.84 -0.01 -7.46
N GLU A 55 2.21 0.51 -8.51
CA GLU A 55 2.19 -0.16 -9.80
C GLU A 55 3.62 -0.33 -10.34
N GLY A 56 3.98 -1.57 -10.66
CA GLY A 56 5.30 -1.91 -11.20
C GLY A 56 6.47 -1.81 -10.21
N LEU A 57 6.22 -1.62 -8.90
CA LEU A 57 7.27 -1.47 -7.89
C LEU A 57 7.37 -2.68 -6.96
N ASP A 58 8.60 -3.05 -6.58
CA ASP A 58 8.87 -4.01 -5.52
C ASP A 58 8.72 -3.40 -4.12
N ALA A 59 8.58 -4.24 -3.09
CA ALA A 59 8.35 -3.79 -1.71
C ALA A 59 9.44 -2.83 -1.16
N GLY A 60 10.69 -3.01 -1.57
CA GLY A 60 11.79 -2.13 -1.20
C GLY A 60 11.73 -0.78 -1.90
N GLN A 61 11.34 -0.77 -3.18
CA GLN A 61 11.09 0.45 -3.95
C GLN A 61 9.91 1.22 -3.39
N ILE A 62 8.79 0.56 -3.08
CA ILE A 62 7.62 1.19 -2.45
C ILE A 62 8.03 1.86 -1.14
N ARG A 63 8.78 1.14 -0.30
CA ARG A 63 9.16 1.61 1.04
C ARG A 63 10.05 2.85 1.03
N ARG A 64 10.91 3.00 0.02
CA ARG A 64 11.85 4.13 -0.11
C ARG A 64 11.39 5.21 -1.09
N GLY A 65 10.47 4.89 -1.99
CA GLY A 65 9.96 5.79 -3.02
C GLY A 65 8.78 6.63 -2.53
N LYS A 66 8.62 7.82 -3.11
CA LYS A 66 7.51 8.73 -2.82
C LYS A 66 6.19 8.21 -3.41
N THR A 67 5.58 7.27 -2.70
CA THR A 67 4.42 6.50 -3.16
C THR A 67 3.14 6.79 -2.36
N VAL A 68 3.26 7.40 -1.18
CA VAL A 68 2.13 7.60 -0.26
C VAL A 68 1.57 9.01 -0.40
N ILE A 69 0.26 9.12 -0.61
CA ILE A 69 -0.49 10.38 -0.58
C ILE A 69 -1.15 10.53 0.79
N VAL A 70 -0.90 11.65 1.46
CA VAL A 70 -1.43 11.96 2.78
C VAL A 70 -2.39 13.15 2.68
N GLU A 71 -3.59 13.01 3.26
CA GLU A 71 -4.59 14.07 3.30
C GLU A 71 -4.05 15.34 3.97
N GLY A 72 -4.32 16.50 3.35
CA GLY A 72 -3.89 17.80 3.86
C GLY A 72 -2.40 18.09 3.70
N CYS A 73 -1.65 17.24 3.01
CA CYS A 73 -0.24 17.44 2.70
C CYS A 73 -0.02 17.46 1.19
N GLU A 74 0.74 18.45 0.70
CA GLU A 74 1.10 18.50 -0.72
C GLU A 74 2.20 17.49 -1.05
N GLY A 75 2.02 16.79 -2.17
CA GLY A 75 2.98 15.83 -2.70
C GLY A 75 2.84 14.41 -2.18
N LYS A 76 3.88 13.61 -2.45
CA LYS A 76 3.98 12.19 -2.08
C LYS A 76 5.15 11.97 -1.14
N PHE A 77 4.98 11.04 -0.22
CA PHE A 77 5.95 10.74 0.83
C PHE A 77 6.41 9.29 0.71
N ALA A 78 7.66 9.04 1.09
CA ALA A 78 8.13 7.68 1.23
C ALA A 78 7.58 7.07 2.53
N PRO A 79 7.17 5.79 2.54
CA PRO A 79 6.77 5.10 3.77
C PRO A 79 7.77 5.24 4.92
N VAL A 80 9.09 5.22 4.64
CA VAL A 80 10.15 5.42 5.65
C VAL A 80 10.19 6.83 6.27
N GLU A 81 9.50 7.80 5.69
CA GLU A 81 9.36 9.15 6.22
C GLU A 81 8.13 9.28 7.13
N LEU A 82 7.28 8.26 7.17
CA LEU A 82 6.04 8.25 7.93
C LEU A 82 6.20 7.49 9.25
N ILE A 83 5.41 7.89 10.25
CA ILE A 83 5.26 7.21 11.53
C ILE A 83 3.76 6.97 11.75
N ARG A 84 3.36 5.73 11.95
CA ARG A 84 1.96 5.36 12.23
C ARG A 84 1.56 5.85 13.62
N LEU A 85 0.43 6.54 13.69
CA LEU A 85 -0.19 7.02 14.93
C LEU A 85 -1.44 6.21 15.33
N GLY A 86 -2.08 5.52 14.38
CA GLY A 86 -3.27 4.70 14.62
C GLY A 86 -3.89 4.17 13.33
N MET A 87 -4.87 3.29 13.47
CA MET A 87 -5.74 2.83 12.38
C MET A 87 -7.14 3.41 12.62
N ASN A 88 -7.81 3.83 11.56
CA ASN A 88 -9.17 4.34 11.62
C ASN A 88 -10.18 3.20 11.43
#